data_AF-A0A5S9PCF1-F1
#
_entry.id   AF-A0A5S9PCF1-F1
#
_cell.length_a   1.000
_cell.length_b   1.000
_cell.length_c   1.000
_cell.angle_alpha   90.00
_cell.angle_beta   90.00
_cell.angle_gamma   90.00
#
_symmetry.space_group_name_H-M   'P 1'
#
loop_
_entity.id
_entity.type
_entity.pdbx_description
1 polymer ?
#
loop_
_entity_poly.entity_id
_entity_poly.type
_entity_poly.pdbx_seq_one_letter_code
_entity_poly.pdbx_strand_id
1 'polypeptide(L)'
;MPVIDDRTAVLDVPKPNAANNLSDDVERLRLMAEKLAVAIHANAQEIALRALLEHAHEIGHITGLLDALNSKSDKTHKHALDDLSDVDAPDPANYHVMVRIGDKWVSAALVLAHITGWEDTVDAKIDGKIAALAGSAPATLDTFAEIAAALGNDPNLATTISTALGHRVRFDEVQSRTAEEKTRAQTNLGGTDVGRAVFEAADKAAARTAIGAVPASHPHPISAITDLQAALDSLVAQVSARALGTDLAWTNGQVASKPNADSISHVGLASGDPNKPYMRQASNSAVLYLQRELGFTAARQGSGNIVTITWDGGRSKVTITIDATYMGDIAFEQWVAANFAWKSEVYIKNPSDFASVLANANEVGAVMFTTTAAGSAAYGTLYAGSSLAAGLGGTWRCMSRSPTSGTVPGLFVRVA
;
A
#
# COMPACT_ATOMS: atom_id res chain seq x y z
N MET A 1 143.00 -69.38 156.44
CA MET A 1 142.06 -70.52 156.37
C MET A 1 141.45 -70.52 154.98
N PRO A 2 141.09 -71.67 154.38
CA PRO A 2 140.43 -71.69 153.07
C PRO A 2 139.03 -71.04 153.15
N VAL A 3 138.65 -70.28 152.12
CA VAL A 3 137.35 -69.60 152.02
C VAL A 3 136.25 -70.62 151.75
N ILE A 4 135.17 -70.59 152.54
CA ILE A 4 133.97 -71.43 152.38
C ILE A 4 133.01 -70.75 151.41
N ASP A 5 132.56 -71.45 150.36
CA ASP A 5 131.67 -70.92 149.31
C ASP A 5 130.21 -71.40 149.39
N ASP A 6 129.45 -70.94 150.38
CA ASP A 6 128.01 -71.19 150.45
C ASP A 6 127.23 -70.39 149.38
N ARG A 7 126.26 -70.99 148.69
CA ARG A 7 125.44 -70.34 147.65
C ARG A 7 123.93 -70.44 147.87
N THR A 8 123.14 -69.60 147.18
CA THR A 8 121.66 -69.68 147.16
C THR A 8 121.16 -70.76 146.20
N ALA A 9 120.07 -71.45 146.53
CA ALA A 9 119.56 -72.56 145.72
C ALA A 9 118.97 -72.16 144.36
N VAL A 10 118.36 -70.97 144.25
CA VAL A 10 117.62 -70.57 143.03
C VAL A 10 118.50 -69.80 142.04
N LEU A 11 119.28 -68.84 142.54
CA LEU A 11 120.07 -67.92 141.70
C LEU A 11 121.57 -68.26 141.68
N ASP A 12 122.01 -69.30 142.39
CA ASP A 12 123.42 -69.70 142.53
C ASP A 12 124.38 -68.52 142.87
N VAL A 13 123.93 -67.61 143.74
CA VAL A 13 124.75 -66.47 144.19
C VAL A 13 125.45 -66.77 145.51
N PRO A 14 126.70 -66.30 145.73
CA PRO A 14 127.42 -66.47 146.98
C PRO A 14 126.69 -65.88 148.20
N LYS A 15 126.87 -66.50 149.38
CA LYS A 15 126.36 -66.03 150.68
C LYS A 15 127.52 -65.83 151.66
N PRO A 16 127.48 -64.81 152.56
CA PRO A 16 128.46 -64.67 153.63
C PRO A 16 128.52 -65.92 154.50
N ASN A 17 129.72 -66.29 154.94
CA ASN A 17 129.93 -67.39 155.87
C ASN A 17 130.77 -66.89 157.06
N ALA A 18 130.26 -67.09 158.27
CA ALA A 18 130.86 -66.59 159.51
C ALA A 18 132.29 -67.12 159.78
N ALA A 19 132.74 -68.17 159.11
CA ALA A 19 134.10 -68.71 159.20
C ALA A 19 135.10 -68.04 158.24
N ASN A 20 134.63 -67.23 157.28
CA ASN A 20 135.49 -66.50 156.35
C ASN A 20 136.00 -65.20 156.97
N ASN A 21 137.15 -64.72 156.49
CA ASN A 21 137.57 -63.36 156.81
C ASN A 21 136.65 -62.36 156.11
N LEU A 22 136.43 -61.21 156.75
CA LEU A 22 135.58 -60.15 156.23
C LEU A 22 135.97 -59.71 154.81
N SER A 23 137.27 -59.68 154.50
CA SER A 23 137.77 -59.33 153.16
C SER A 23 137.28 -60.30 152.07
N ASP A 24 137.20 -61.59 152.39
CA ASP A 24 136.81 -62.62 151.43
C ASP A 24 135.29 -62.60 151.22
N ASP A 25 134.52 -62.36 152.29
CA ASP A 25 133.06 -62.24 152.21
C ASP A 25 132.60 -60.93 151.55
N VAL A 26 133.35 -59.83 151.67
CA VAL A 26 133.07 -58.59 150.93
C VAL A 26 133.18 -58.82 149.42
N GLU A 27 134.19 -59.56 148.97
CA GLU A 27 134.35 -59.88 147.54
C GLU A 27 133.26 -60.84 147.04
N ARG A 28 132.84 -61.80 147.87
CA ARG A 28 131.71 -62.70 147.56
C ARG A 28 130.37 -61.96 147.50
N LEU A 29 130.17 -60.96 148.36
CA LEU A 29 129.01 -60.07 148.31
C LEU A 29 129.01 -59.19 147.05
N ARG A 30 130.19 -58.72 146.59
CA ARG A 30 130.32 -58.03 145.30
C ARG A 30 129.86 -58.91 144.14
N LEU A 31 130.32 -60.17 144.10
CA LEU A 31 129.91 -61.16 143.10
C LEU A 31 128.41 -61.50 143.17
N MET A 32 127.84 -61.59 144.38
CA MET A 32 126.40 -61.76 144.57
C MET A 32 125.61 -60.60 143.94
N ALA A 33 126.03 -59.36 144.20
CA ALA A 33 125.36 -58.17 143.68
C ALA A 33 125.41 -58.13 142.14
N GLU A 34 126.53 -58.48 141.52
CA GLU A 34 126.65 -58.55 140.06
C GLU A 34 125.75 -59.62 139.45
N LYS A 35 125.74 -60.83 140.00
CA LYS A 35 124.85 -61.90 139.52
C LYS A 35 123.37 -61.56 139.67
N LEU A 36 122.99 -60.90 140.77
CA LEU A 36 121.60 -60.47 140.97
C LEU A 36 121.18 -59.41 139.96
N ALA A 37 122.06 -58.46 139.64
CA ALA A 37 121.79 -57.43 138.63
C ALA A 37 121.52 -58.05 137.25
N VAL A 38 122.27 -59.08 136.85
CA VAL A 38 122.05 -59.81 135.59
C VAL A 38 120.68 -60.49 135.56
N ALA A 39 120.27 -61.17 136.64
CA ALA A 39 118.98 -61.85 136.71
C ALA A 39 117.79 -60.87 136.63
N ILE A 40 117.89 -59.72 137.30
CA ILE A 40 116.85 -58.68 137.24
C ILE A 40 116.71 -58.12 135.82
N HIS A 41 117.83 -57.91 135.13
CA HIS A 41 117.81 -57.41 133.75
C HIS A 41 117.12 -58.38 132.78
N ALA A 42 117.37 -59.69 132.91
CA ALA A 42 116.74 -60.71 132.07
C ALA A 42 115.21 -60.74 132.21
N ASN A 43 114.70 -60.69 133.46
CA ASN A 43 113.26 -60.65 133.71
C ASN A 43 112.59 -59.39 133.15
N ALA A 44 113.27 -58.24 133.20
CA ALA A 44 112.77 -57.00 132.63
C ALA A 44 112.58 -57.09 131.10
N GLN A 45 113.49 -57.79 130.40
CA GLN A 45 113.36 -58.03 128.95
C GLN A 45 112.18 -58.94 128.61
N GLU A 46 111.95 -60.01 129.37
CA GLU A 46 110.81 -60.91 129.12
C GLU A 46 109.45 -60.22 129.32
N ILE A 47 109.33 -59.38 130.35
CA ILE A 47 108.10 -58.60 130.60
C ILE A 47 107.84 -57.63 129.44
N ALA A 48 108.88 -56.97 128.91
CA ALA A 48 108.75 -56.06 127.77
C ALA A 48 108.24 -56.76 126.49
N LEU A 49 108.65 -57.99 126.23
CA LEU A 49 108.16 -58.78 125.07
C LEU A 49 106.69 -59.17 125.18
N ARG A 50 106.21 -59.51 126.39
CA ARG A 50 104.80 -59.91 126.60
C ARG A 50 103.84 -58.73 126.65
N ALA A 51 104.34 -57.53 126.95
CA ALA A 51 103.56 -56.33 127.19
C ALA A 51 103.53 -55.35 126.01
N LEU A 52 103.62 -55.82 124.76
CA LEU A 52 103.40 -54.95 123.59
C LEU A 52 101.94 -54.47 123.60
N LEU A 53 101.78 -53.24 124.10
CA LEU A 53 100.52 -52.53 124.35
C LEU A 53 99.74 -52.21 123.04
N GLU A 54 100.35 -52.41 121.87
CA GLU A 54 99.74 -52.17 120.58
C GLU A 54 99.86 -53.40 119.67
N HIS A 55 98.73 -54.04 119.37
CA HIS A 55 98.60 -54.94 118.22
C HIS A 55 97.25 -54.70 117.52
N ALA A 56 97.19 -55.03 116.22
CA ALA A 56 96.00 -54.89 115.40
C ALA A 56 95.23 -56.21 115.28
N HIS A 57 93.90 -56.12 115.16
CA HIS A 57 93.06 -57.24 114.73
C HIS A 57 92.55 -56.98 113.31
N GLU A 58 92.74 -57.95 112.41
CA GLU A 58 92.00 -57.99 111.15
C GLU A 58 90.54 -58.37 111.43
N ILE A 59 89.61 -57.91 110.60
CA ILE A 59 88.17 -58.17 110.78
C ILE A 59 87.84 -59.67 110.82
N GLY A 60 88.66 -60.50 110.17
CA GLY A 60 88.56 -61.97 110.18
C GLY A 60 88.88 -62.63 111.52
N HIS A 61 89.49 -61.92 112.46
CA HIS A 61 89.73 -62.42 113.82
C HIS A 61 88.47 -62.43 114.70
N ILE A 62 87.39 -61.76 114.27
CA ILE A 62 86.10 -61.76 114.96
C ILE A 62 85.13 -62.65 114.18
N THR A 63 85.03 -63.91 114.58
CA THR A 63 84.13 -64.90 113.97
C THR A 63 82.71 -64.36 113.83
N GLY A 64 82.18 -64.31 112.60
CA GLY A 64 80.81 -63.89 112.28
C GLY A 64 80.59 -62.40 112.00
N LEU A 65 81.60 -61.53 112.20
CA LEU A 65 81.44 -60.08 111.98
C LEU A 65 81.25 -59.72 110.49
N LEU A 66 81.99 -60.37 109.60
CA LEU A 66 81.90 -60.13 108.14
C LEU A 66 80.50 -60.48 107.61
N ASP A 67 79.96 -61.62 108.02
CA ASP A 67 78.64 -62.08 107.60
C ASP A 67 77.54 -61.15 108.13
N ALA A 68 77.61 -60.76 109.41
CA ALA A 68 76.66 -59.82 110.00
C ALA A 68 76.66 -58.46 109.28
N LEU A 69 77.82 -57.94 108.89
CA LEU A 69 77.92 -56.69 108.11
C LEU A 69 77.32 -56.85 106.72
N ASN A 70 77.64 -57.94 106.01
CA ASN A 70 77.11 -58.22 104.68
C ASN A 70 75.59 -58.41 104.68
N SER A 71 75.02 -58.98 105.75
CA SER A 71 73.57 -59.17 105.89
C SER A 71 72.81 -57.89 106.20
N LYS A 72 73.44 -56.83 106.74
CA LYS A 72 72.74 -55.57 107.02
C LYS A 72 72.40 -54.73 105.78
N SER A 73 72.88 -55.12 104.60
CA SER A 73 72.56 -54.47 103.34
C SER A 73 72.60 -55.47 102.18
N ASP A 74 71.67 -56.45 102.17
CA ASP A 74 71.52 -57.35 101.03
C ASP A 74 71.23 -56.51 99.76
N LYS A 75 72.07 -56.58 98.73
CA LYS A 75 71.89 -55.82 97.47
C LYS A 75 70.56 -56.12 96.76
N THR A 76 69.84 -57.15 97.19
CA THR A 76 68.56 -57.57 96.62
C THR A 76 67.33 -57.03 97.36
N HIS A 77 67.49 -56.32 98.49
CA HIS A 77 66.33 -55.68 99.12
C HIS A 77 65.74 -54.61 98.19
N LYS A 78 64.42 -54.69 97.98
CA LYS A 78 63.64 -53.69 97.24
C LYS A 78 62.85 -52.89 98.25
N HIS A 79 62.94 -51.56 98.18
CA HIS A 79 62.07 -50.70 98.96
C HIS A 79 60.64 -50.79 98.40
N ALA A 80 59.67 -51.11 99.25
CA ALA A 80 58.27 -50.94 98.95
C ALA A 80 57.89 -49.46 99.05
N LEU A 81 56.77 -49.06 98.43
CA LEU A 81 56.27 -47.69 98.58
C LEU A 81 55.91 -47.37 100.05
N ASP A 82 55.52 -48.40 100.81
CA ASP A 82 55.25 -48.32 102.26
C ASP A 82 56.51 -48.12 103.12
N ASP A 83 57.71 -48.29 102.54
CA ASP A 83 58.98 -47.99 103.25
C ASP A 83 59.30 -46.48 103.25
N LEU A 84 58.57 -45.68 102.46
CA LEU A 84 58.75 -44.23 102.38
C LEU A 84 57.89 -43.54 103.45
N SER A 85 58.53 -42.78 104.35
CA SER A 85 57.85 -42.12 105.47
C SER A 85 56.84 -41.04 105.07
N ASP A 86 56.99 -40.51 103.85
CA ASP A 86 56.14 -39.47 103.27
C ASP A 86 55.14 -40.02 102.25
N VAL A 87 55.02 -41.36 102.11
CA VAL A 87 54.03 -42.00 101.26
C VAL A 87 53.04 -42.81 102.11
N ASP A 88 51.76 -42.66 101.81
CA ASP A 88 50.65 -43.36 102.44
C ASP A 88 49.84 -44.02 101.31
N ALA A 89 50.31 -45.18 100.88
CA ALA A 89 49.81 -45.88 99.71
C ALA A 89 49.46 -47.35 100.00
N PRO A 90 48.50 -47.62 100.90
CA PRO A 90 48.00 -48.97 101.08
C PRO A 90 47.27 -49.41 99.81
N ASP A 91 47.99 -50.12 98.95
CA ASP A 91 47.53 -50.78 97.73
C ASP A 91 46.90 -49.83 96.68
N PRO A 92 47.71 -49.13 95.85
CA PRO A 92 47.18 -48.20 94.86
C PRO A 92 46.30 -48.92 93.85
N ALA A 93 45.01 -48.57 93.81
CA ALA A 93 44.11 -49.05 92.75
C ALA A 93 44.68 -48.71 91.36
N ASN A 94 44.45 -49.60 90.39
CA ASN A 94 44.91 -49.40 89.01
C ASN A 94 44.46 -48.02 88.50
N TYR A 95 45.38 -47.31 87.84
CA TYR A 95 45.17 -45.97 87.25
C TYR A 95 45.07 -44.79 88.23
N HIS A 96 45.42 -44.99 89.50
CA HIS A 96 45.63 -43.86 90.43
C HIS A 96 46.99 -43.19 90.20
N VAL A 97 47.06 -41.91 90.57
CA VAL A 97 48.29 -41.13 90.61
C VAL A 97 48.66 -40.81 92.06
N MET A 98 49.95 -40.60 92.33
CA MET A 98 50.37 -40.08 93.63
C MET A 98 50.09 -38.58 93.67
N VAL A 99 49.25 -38.18 94.61
CA VAL A 99 48.88 -36.78 94.84
C VAL A 99 49.33 -36.39 96.23
N ARG A 100 49.88 -35.19 96.36
CA ARG A 100 50.28 -34.67 97.66
C ARG A 100 49.04 -34.10 98.37
N ILE A 101 48.65 -34.72 99.49
CA ILE A 101 47.55 -34.26 100.34
C ILE A 101 48.10 -34.03 101.74
N GLY A 102 48.14 -32.76 102.17
CA GLY A 102 48.90 -32.36 103.35
C GLY A 102 50.40 -32.62 103.15
N ASP A 103 51.03 -33.27 104.12
CA ASP A 103 52.47 -33.55 104.11
C ASP A 103 52.86 -34.91 103.49
N LYS A 104 51.87 -35.73 103.08
CA LYS A 104 52.10 -37.06 102.51
C LYS A 104 51.67 -37.17 101.04
N TRP A 105 52.29 -38.10 100.34
CA TRP A 105 51.86 -38.60 99.03
C TRP A 105 50.84 -39.72 99.24
N VAL A 106 49.66 -39.57 98.66
CA VAL A 106 48.59 -40.58 98.72
C VAL A 106 48.24 -41.05 97.32
N SER A 107 47.83 -42.32 97.21
CA SER A 107 47.26 -42.84 95.96
C SER A 107 45.82 -42.36 95.80
N ALA A 108 45.54 -41.53 94.80
CA ALA A 108 44.20 -40.99 94.54
C ALA A 108 43.84 -41.07 93.05
N ALA A 109 42.54 -41.15 92.77
CA ALA A 109 42.04 -40.98 91.41
C ALA A 109 42.42 -39.59 90.89
N LEU A 110 42.81 -39.49 89.63
CA LEU A 110 43.05 -38.21 88.99
C LEU A 110 41.72 -37.46 88.88
N VAL A 111 41.56 -36.37 89.62
CA VAL A 111 40.44 -35.43 89.47
C VAL A 111 40.94 -34.11 88.88
N LEU A 112 40.04 -33.32 88.30
CA LEU A 112 40.38 -32.07 87.61
C LEU A 112 41.16 -31.09 88.51
N ALA A 113 40.82 -31.05 89.80
CA ALA A 113 41.49 -30.21 90.80
C ALA A 113 42.99 -30.54 91.00
N HIS A 114 43.45 -31.73 90.61
CA HIS A 114 44.87 -32.10 90.69
C HIS A 114 45.69 -31.54 89.51
N ILE A 115 45.03 -31.03 88.45
CA ILE A 115 45.67 -30.45 87.27
C ILE A 115 45.51 -28.93 87.31
N THR A 116 46.38 -28.28 88.09
CA THR A 116 46.37 -26.81 88.24
C THR A 116 46.56 -26.13 86.87
N GLY A 117 45.71 -25.15 86.57
CA GLY A 117 45.80 -24.32 85.35
C GLY A 117 45.16 -24.91 84.09
N TRP A 118 44.55 -26.11 84.16
CA TRP A 118 43.77 -26.65 83.03
C TRP A 118 42.52 -25.81 82.75
N GLU A 119 41.78 -25.43 83.81
CA GLU A 119 40.58 -24.58 83.71
C GLU A 119 40.93 -23.23 83.06
N ASP A 120 41.94 -22.52 83.58
CA ASP A 120 42.43 -21.26 83.01
C ASP A 120 42.83 -21.38 81.53
N THR A 121 43.48 -22.49 81.15
CA THR A 121 43.91 -22.72 79.77
C THR A 121 42.73 -22.98 78.84
N VAL A 122 41.73 -23.74 79.30
CA VAL A 122 40.51 -24.03 78.53
C VAL A 122 39.67 -22.78 78.39
N ASP A 123 39.46 -22.04 79.47
CA ASP A 123 38.69 -20.80 79.48
C ASP A 123 39.33 -19.75 78.58
N ALA A 124 40.64 -19.54 78.67
CA ALA A 124 41.36 -18.61 77.79
C ALA A 124 41.22 -19.00 76.30
N LYS A 125 41.18 -20.30 75.97
CA LYS A 125 40.93 -20.76 74.61
C LYS A 125 39.49 -20.51 74.16
N ILE A 126 38.51 -20.80 75.03
CA ILE A 126 37.09 -20.58 74.76
C ILE A 126 36.83 -19.09 74.55
N ASP A 127 37.28 -18.24 75.46
CA ASP A 127 37.13 -16.79 75.39
C ASP A 127 37.82 -16.22 74.15
N GLY A 128 39.02 -16.70 73.82
CA GLY A 128 39.73 -16.30 72.59
C GLY A 128 38.94 -16.66 71.32
N LYS A 129 38.30 -17.83 71.28
CA LYS A 129 37.45 -18.25 70.15
C LYS A 129 36.17 -17.43 70.07
N ILE A 130 35.51 -17.16 71.21
CA ILE A 130 34.31 -16.32 71.29
C ILE A 130 34.64 -14.89 70.84
N ALA A 131 35.74 -14.32 71.32
CA ALA A 131 36.20 -12.99 70.93
C ALA A 131 36.52 -12.90 69.43
N ALA A 132 37.15 -13.93 68.85
CA ALA A 132 37.41 -13.98 67.42
C ALA A 132 36.11 -14.05 66.59
N LEU A 133 35.14 -14.85 67.02
CA LEU A 133 33.81 -14.92 66.38
C LEU A 133 33.06 -13.59 66.51
N ALA A 134 33.00 -13.04 67.72
CA ALA A 134 32.32 -11.78 68.01
C ALA A 134 33.00 -10.57 67.34
N GLY A 135 34.33 -10.59 67.15
CA GLY A 135 35.06 -9.53 66.45
C GLY A 135 34.85 -9.54 64.93
N SER A 136 34.60 -10.70 64.33
CA SER A 136 34.36 -10.85 62.89
C SER A 136 32.88 -10.75 62.48
N ALA A 137 31.96 -11.03 63.42
CA ALA A 137 30.53 -10.99 63.17
C ALA A 137 30.00 -9.60 62.76
N PRO A 138 30.37 -8.47 63.39
CA PRO A 138 29.87 -7.15 63.02
C PRO A 138 30.14 -6.80 61.56
N ALA A 139 31.37 -6.96 61.07
CA ALA A 139 31.72 -6.67 59.68
C ALA A 139 30.97 -7.58 58.69
N THR A 140 30.76 -8.86 59.05
CA THR A 140 29.98 -9.80 58.24
C THR A 140 28.50 -9.43 58.21
N LEU A 141 27.92 -9.09 59.36
CA LEU A 141 26.52 -8.65 59.46
C LEU A 141 26.29 -7.31 58.75
N ASP A 142 27.26 -6.41 58.81
CA ASP A 142 27.27 -5.16 58.06
C ASP A 142 27.25 -5.42 56.56
N THR A 143 28.10 -6.34 56.06
CA THR A 143 28.07 -6.78 54.66
C THR A 143 26.70 -7.33 54.24
N PHE A 144 26.06 -8.15 55.10
CA PHE A 144 24.71 -8.64 54.82
C PHE A 144 23.65 -7.52 54.82
N ALA A 145 23.78 -6.54 55.72
CA ALA A 145 22.90 -5.37 55.75
C ALA A 145 23.07 -4.50 54.50
N GLU A 146 24.31 -4.28 54.04
CA GLU A 146 24.62 -3.56 52.80
C GLU A 146 24.02 -4.28 51.57
N ILE A 147 24.17 -5.60 51.48
CA ILE A 147 23.58 -6.40 50.38
C ILE A 147 22.06 -6.34 50.43
N ALA A 148 21.45 -6.50 51.60
CA ALA A 148 20.00 -6.40 51.77
C ALA A 148 19.48 -5.03 51.34
N ALA A 149 20.15 -3.94 51.75
CA ALA A 149 19.82 -2.59 51.36
C ALA A 149 20.00 -2.36 49.85
N ALA A 150 21.08 -2.87 49.25
CA ALA A 150 21.33 -2.80 47.81
C ALA A 150 20.26 -3.53 46.99
N LEU A 151 19.65 -4.58 47.56
CA LEU A 151 18.52 -5.32 46.99
C LEU A 151 17.15 -4.73 47.39
N GLY A 152 17.12 -3.54 48.01
CA GLY A 152 15.90 -2.82 48.34
C GLY A 152 15.16 -3.34 49.57
N ASN A 153 15.81 -4.13 50.43
CA ASN A 153 15.19 -4.79 51.59
C ASN A 153 13.90 -5.55 51.23
N ASP A 154 13.85 -6.16 50.04
CA ASP A 154 12.66 -6.81 49.52
C ASP A 154 12.55 -8.27 50.02
N PRO A 155 11.61 -8.60 50.93
CA PRO A 155 11.42 -9.96 51.42
C PRO A 155 10.92 -10.94 50.35
N ASN A 156 10.38 -10.42 49.23
CA ASN A 156 9.83 -11.19 48.12
C ASN A 156 10.61 -10.95 46.82
N LEU A 157 11.92 -10.65 46.90
CA LEU A 157 12.76 -10.26 45.75
C LEU A 157 12.56 -11.15 44.52
N ALA A 158 12.50 -12.48 44.70
CA ALA A 158 12.29 -13.42 43.60
C ALA A 158 10.94 -13.20 42.88
N THR A 159 9.87 -12.96 43.64
CA THR A 159 8.55 -12.62 43.10
C THR A 159 8.59 -11.26 42.42
N THR A 160 9.18 -10.24 43.05
CA THR A 160 9.29 -8.89 42.49
C THR A 160 10.03 -8.88 41.16
N ILE A 161 11.19 -9.54 41.08
CA ILE A 161 11.96 -9.70 39.84
C ILE A 161 11.13 -10.46 38.81
N SER A 162 10.50 -11.57 39.18
CA SER A 162 9.69 -12.38 38.26
C SER A 162 8.49 -11.60 37.72
N THR A 163 7.82 -10.79 38.55
CA THR A 163 6.73 -9.90 38.14
C THR A 163 7.23 -8.79 37.22
N ALA A 164 8.35 -8.14 37.55
CA ALA A 164 8.95 -7.10 36.71
C ALA A 164 9.38 -7.64 35.33
N LEU A 165 9.97 -8.83 35.29
CA LEU A 165 10.26 -9.54 34.05
C LEU A 165 8.97 -9.92 33.32
N GLY A 166 7.96 -10.38 34.06
CA GLY A 166 6.62 -10.65 33.57
C GLY A 166 5.98 -9.44 32.90
N HIS A 167 6.31 -8.20 33.30
CA HIS A 167 5.81 -6.98 32.65
C HIS A 167 6.45 -6.67 31.30
N ARG A 168 7.59 -7.29 30.96
CA ARG A 168 8.23 -7.07 29.66
C ARG A 168 7.40 -7.67 28.54
N VAL A 169 7.29 -6.91 27.45
CA VAL A 169 6.67 -7.37 26.21
C VAL A 169 7.58 -8.43 25.58
N ARG A 170 7.03 -9.61 25.28
CA ARG A 170 7.76 -10.69 24.60
C ARG A 170 7.59 -10.58 23.08
N PHE A 171 8.52 -11.13 22.31
CA PHE A 171 8.49 -11.06 20.83
C PHE A 171 8.06 -12.39 20.19
N ASP A 172 8.13 -13.49 20.96
CA ASP A 172 7.98 -14.87 20.52
C ASP A 172 6.53 -15.38 20.61
N GLU A 173 5.70 -14.76 21.45
CA GLU A 173 4.30 -15.16 21.65
C GLU A 173 3.40 -13.98 22.05
N VAL A 174 2.11 -14.07 21.74
CA VAL A 174 1.13 -13.05 22.13
C VAL A 174 0.89 -13.09 23.65
N GLN A 175 1.06 -11.95 24.32
CA GLN A 175 0.73 -11.81 25.74
C GLN A 175 -0.70 -11.28 25.93
N SER A 176 -1.47 -11.94 26.81
CA SER A 176 -2.74 -11.39 27.28
C SER A 176 -2.47 -10.26 28.28
N ARG A 177 -2.96 -9.07 27.98
CA ARG A 177 -2.76 -7.82 28.72
C ARG A 177 -4.00 -6.95 28.67
N THR A 178 -4.18 -6.09 29.67
CA THR A 178 -5.27 -5.11 29.66
C THR A 178 -5.07 -4.09 28.52
N ALA A 179 -6.12 -3.37 28.14
CA ALA A 179 -6.04 -2.33 27.12
C ALA A 179 -5.03 -1.23 27.50
N GLU A 180 -5.04 -0.82 28.78
CA GLU A 180 -4.13 0.19 29.32
C GLU A 180 -2.66 -0.24 29.27
N GLU A 181 -2.38 -1.51 29.60
CA GLU A 181 -1.04 -2.08 29.50
C GLU A 181 -0.54 -2.13 28.06
N LYS A 182 -1.41 -2.50 27.11
CA LYS A 182 -1.08 -2.51 25.68
C LYS A 182 -0.73 -1.10 25.17
N THR A 183 -1.53 -0.10 25.52
CA THR A 183 -1.26 1.30 25.16
C THR A 183 0.07 1.79 25.71
N ARG A 184 0.37 1.51 26.99
CA ARG A 184 1.66 1.86 27.62
C ARG A 184 2.83 1.14 26.96
N ALA A 185 2.69 -0.15 26.69
CA ALA A 185 3.72 -0.95 26.01
C ALA A 185 4.05 -0.39 24.62
N GLN A 186 3.03 -0.08 23.81
CA GLN A 186 3.20 0.52 22.48
C GLN A 186 3.86 1.90 22.57
N THR A 187 3.46 2.72 23.54
CA THR A 187 4.05 4.05 23.76
C THR A 187 5.53 3.95 24.13
N ASN A 188 5.89 3.04 25.05
CA ASN A 188 7.28 2.81 25.46
C ASN A 188 8.16 2.28 24.32
N LEU A 189 7.58 1.57 23.34
CA LEU A 189 8.27 1.12 22.12
C LEU A 189 8.41 2.23 21.06
N GLY A 190 8.02 3.47 21.38
CA GLY A 190 8.09 4.62 20.47
C GLY A 190 6.87 4.76 19.54
N GLY A 191 5.77 4.03 19.80
CA GLY A 191 4.53 4.17 19.06
C GLY A 191 3.89 5.54 19.30
N THR A 192 3.80 6.37 18.26
CA THR A 192 3.07 7.65 18.30
C THR A 192 1.57 7.40 18.43
N ASP A 193 0.82 8.40 18.90
CA ASP A 193 -0.64 8.34 18.97
C ASP A 193 -1.25 8.03 17.59
N VAL A 194 -0.67 8.61 16.54
CA VAL A 194 -1.02 8.32 15.13
C VAL A 194 -0.72 6.87 14.77
N GLY A 195 0.47 6.36 15.09
CA GLY A 195 0.85 4.97 14.81
C GLY A 195 -0.08 3.97 15.50
N ARG A 196 -0.44 4.21 16.77
CA ARG A 196 -1.39 3.35 17.50
C ARG A 196 -2.78 3.40 16.86
N ALA A 197 -3.29 4.58 16.55
CA ALA A 197 -4.58 4.74 15.88
C ALA A 197 -4.62 4.09 14.48
N VAL A 198 -3.49 4.02 13.77
CA VAL A 198 -3.38 3.31 12.49
C VAL A 198 -3.41 1.80 12.67
N PHE A 199 -2.71 1.25 13.68
CA PHE A 199 -2.72 -0.19 13.95
C PHE A 199 -4.07 -0.68 14.49
N GLU A 200 -4.81 0.16 15.20
CA GLU A 200 -6.15 -0.12 15.73
C GLU A 200 -7.27 0.13 14.71
N ALA A 201 -6.95 0.67 13.54
CA ALA A 201 -7.93 1.01 12.53
C ALA A 201 -8.68 -0.24 12.04
N ALA A 202 -10.00 -0.26 12.23
CA ALA A 202 -10.86 -1.36 11.78
C ALA A 202 -10.89 -1.52 10.24
N ASP A 203 -10.55 -0.45 9.50
CA ASP A 203 -10.51 -0.43 8.05
C ASP A 203 -9.57 0.65 7.49
N LYS A 204 -9.46 0.70 6.16
CA LYS A 204 -8.65 1.70 5.45
C LYS A 204 -9.13 3.13 5.67
N ALA A 205 -10.41 3.37 5.96
CA ALA A 205 -10.93 4.72 6.19
C ALA A 205 -10.52 5.23 7.57
N ALA A 206 -10.66 4.41 8.61
CA ALA A 206 -10.18 4.69 9.96
C ALA A 206 -8.67 4.97 9.98
N ALA A 207 -7.86 4.20 9.24
CA ALA A 207 -6.42 4.41 9.15
C ALA A 207 -6.07 5.76 8.49
N ARG A 208 -6.82 6.17 7.44
CA ARG A 208 -6.64 7.48 6.80
C ARG A 208 -6.99 8.64 7.73
N THR A 209 -8.08 8.51 8.48
CA THR A 209 -8.45 9.50 9.50
C THR A 209 -7.37 9.61 10.57
N ALA A 210 -6.80 8.48 11.01
CA ALA A 210 -5.75 8.44 12.02
C ALA A 210 -4.46 9.19 11.60
N ILE A 211 -4.06 9.11 10.32
CA ILE A 211 -2.91 9.86 9.79
C ILE A 211 -3.26 11.30 9.34
N GLY A 212 -4.51 11.75 9.50
CA GLY A 212 -4.97 13.05 9.01
C GLY A 212 -4.97 13.16 7.48
N ALA A 213 -5.05 12.04 6.76
CA ALA A 213 -5.10 12.05 5.31
C ALA A 213 -6.45 12.61 4.81
N VAL A 214 -6.38 13.43 3.76
CA VAL A 214 -7.56 13.96 3.07
C VAL A 214 -8.45 12.78 2.60
N PRO A 215 -9.79 12.90 2.71
CA PRO A 215 -10.70 11.87 2.23
C PRO A 215 -10.40 11.44 0.79
N ALA A 216 -10.45 10.13 0.51
CA ALA A 216 -10.22 9.60 -0.84
C ALA A 216 -11.27 10.06 -1.88
N SER A 217 -12.39 10.62 -1.41
CA SER A 217 -13.41 11.28 -2.23
C SER A 217 -13.93 12.50 -1.47
N HIS A 218 -13.94 13.65 -2.12
CA HIS A 218 -14.59 14.87 -1.64
C HIS A 218 -15.18 15.64 -2.82
N PRO A 219 -16.27 16.41 -2.62
CA PRO A 219 -16.85 17.23 -3.68
C PRO A 219 -16.02 18.52 -3.89
N HIS A 220 -15.84 18.92 -5.16
CA HIS A 220 -15.38 20.25 -5.53
C HIS A 220 -16.60 21.10 -5.91
N PRO A 221 -16.99 22.12 -5.11
CA PRO A 221 -17.93 23.11 -5.61
C PRO A 221 -17.30 23.88 -6.77
N ILE A 222 -18.10 24.36 -7.73
CA ILE A 222 -17.60 25.09 -8.91
C ILE A 222 -16.76 26.33 -8.51
N SER A 223 -17.03 26.89 -7.33
CA SER A 223 -16.29 28.01 -6.72
C SER A 223 -14.86 27.65 -6.30
N ALA A 224 -14.52 26.37 -6.17
CA ALA A 224 -13.16 25.92 -5.85
C ALA A 224 -12.22 25.97 -7.06
N ILE A 225 -12.76 26.13 -8.27
CA ILE A 225 -11.98 26.27 -9.50
C ILE A 225 -12.05 27.74 -9.91
N THR A 226 -10.99 28.48 -9.59
CA THR A 226 -10.83 29.89 -9.96
C THR A 226 -11.12 30.07 -11.46
N ASP A 227 -11.92 31.09 -11.79
CA ASP A 227 -12.31 31.50 -13.14
C ASP A 227 -13.25 30.58 -13.93
N LEU A 228 -13.59 29.37 -13.45
CA LEU A 228 -14.50 28.48 -14.17
C LEU A 228 -15.91 29.08 -14.33
N GLN A 229 -16.43 29.75 -13.29
CA GLN A 229 -17.72 30.42 -13.35
C GLN A 229 -17.70 31.56 -14.39
N ALA A 230 -16.65 32.38 -14.38
CA ALA A 230 -16.48 33.48 -15.33
C ALA A 230 -16.35 32.98 -16.78
N ALA A 231 -15.63 31.86 -17.00
CA ALA A 231 -15.49 31.24 -18.31
C ALA A 231 -16.84 30.73 -18.84
N LEU A 232 -17.65 30.11 -17.97
CA LEU A 232 -18.97 29.61 -18.34
C LEU A 232 -19.94 30.76 -18.66
N ASP A 233 -19.96 31.80 -17.84
CA ASP A 233 -20.78 33.00 -18.05
C ASP A 233 -20.41 33.70 -19.37
N SER A 234 -19.11 33.77 -19.69
CA SER A 234 -18.61 34.29 -20.97
C SER A 234 -19.08 33.45 -22.17
N LEU A 235 -19.05 32.12 -22.07
CA LEU A 235 -19.50 31.24 -23.15
C LEU A 235 -20.99 31.41 -23.43
N VAL A 236 -21.81 31.54 -22.39
CA VAL A 236 -23.26 31.80 -22.51
C VAL A 236 -23.50 33.12 -23.25
N ALA A 237 -22.77 34.19 -22.89
CA ALA A 237 -22.89 35.47 -23.56
C ALA A 237 -22.52 35.41 -25.06
N GLN A 238 -21.46 34.67 -25.41
CA GLN A 238 -21.03 34.50 -26.82
C GLN A 238 -22.09 33.77 -27.66
N VAL A 239 -22.70 32.71 -27.11
CA VAL A 239 -23.76 31.95 -27.81
C VAL A 239 -25.00 32.81 -28.03
N SER A 240 -25.41 33.59 -27.03
CA SER A 240 -26.55 34.51 -27.14
C SER A 240 -26.33 35.61 -28.17
N ALA A 241 -25.12 36.17 -28.27
CA ALA A 241 -24.79 37.21 -29.25
C ALA A 241 -24.85 36.68 -30.70
N ARG A 242 -24.35 35.46 -30.93
CA ARG A 242 -24.37 34.82 -32.25
C ARG A 242 -25.80 34.56 -32.74
N ALA A 243 -26.69 34.10 -31.86
CA ALA A 243 -28.08 33.79 -32.22
C ALA A 243 -28.91 35.04 -32.63
N LEU A 244 -28.54 36.23 -32.14
CA LEU A 244 -29.32 37.45 -32.36
C LEU A 244 -28.77 38.35 -33.49
N GLY A 245 -27.46 38.34 -33.76
CA GLY A 245 -26.82 39.32 -34.63
C GLY A 245 -26.57 38.88 -36.06
N THR A 246 -25.89 37.74 -36.26
CA THR A 246 -25.29 37.40 -37.56
C THR A 246 -26.30 36.79 -38.53
N ASP A 247 -27.22 35.99 -38.02
CA ASP A 247 -28.15 35.22 -38.87
C ASP A 247 -29.31 36.09 -39.38
N LEU A 248 -29.75 37.07 -38.58
CA LEU A 248 -30.80 38.01 -38.97
C LEU A 248 -30.30 39.02 -40.03
N ALA A 249 -29.08 39.51 -39.88
CA ALA A 249 -28.46 40.42 -40.85
C ALA A 249 -28.21 39.75 -42.20
N TRP A 250 -27.74 38.50 -42.19
CA TRP A 250 -27.55 37.71 -43.42
C TRP A 250 -28.88 37.44 -44.13
N THR A 251 -29.91 37.04 -43.38
CA THR A 251 -31.24 36.74 -43.94
C THR A 251 -31.90 37.98 -44.55
N ASN A 252 -31.83 39.13 -43.87
CA ASN A 252 -32.34 40.40 -44.42
C ASN A 252 -31.58 40.86 -45.67
N GLY A 253 -30.26 40.65 -45.72
CA GLY A 253 -29.46 40.94 -46.90
C GLY A 253 -29.87 40.11 -48.12
N GLN A 254 -30.18 38.83 -47.93
CA GLN A 254 -30.64 37.95 -49.02
C GLN A 254 -32.02 38.37 -49.57
N VAL A 255 -32.99 38.71 -48.70
CA VAL A 255 -34.34 39.11 -49.11
C VAL A 255 -34.35 40.43 -49.90
N ALA A 256 -33.54 41.40 -49.48
CA ALA A 256 -33.44 42.71 -50.14
C ALA A 256 -32.77 42.65 -51.53
N SER A 257 -31.95 41.63 -51.81
CA SER A 257 -31.18 41.54 -53.07
C SER A 257 -31.96 40.92 -54.25
N LYS A 258 -33.07 40.23 -53.99
CA LYS A 258 -33.76 39.42 -55.02
C LYS A 258 -34.30 40.22 -56.21
N PRO A 259 -34.97 41.38 -56.05
CA PRO A 259 -35.36 42.19 -57.21
C PRO A 259 -34.14 42.83 -57.91
N ASN A 260 -33.17 43.30 -57.12
CA ASN A 260 -32.06 44.13 -57.58
C ASN A 260 -31.05 43.43 -58.49
N ALA A 261 -30.95 42.10 -58.41
CA ALA A 261 -30.03 41.31 -59.25
C ALA A 261 -30.34 41.41 -60.75
N ASP A 262 -31.61 41.57 -61.14
CA ASP A 262 -32.06 41.61 -62.54
C ASP A 262 -32.34 43.04 -63.04
N SER A 263 -31.67 44.04 -62.45
CA SER A 263 -31.88 45.46 -62.77
C SER A 263 -33.33 45.94 -62.53
N ILE A 264 -34.03 45.33 -61.57
CA ILE A 264 -35.39 45.69 -61.14
C ILE A 264 -35.31 46.14 -59.68
N SER A 265 -35.87 47.30 -59.33
CA SER A 265 -35.90 47.73 -57.93
C SER A 265 -37.12 47.19 -57.18
N HIS A 266 -38.26 47.04 -57.86
CA HIS A 266 -39.52 46.61 -57.28
C HIS A 266 -40.35 45.82 -58.29
N VAL A 267 -41.03 44.77 -57.81
CA VAL A 267 -42.09 44.07 -58.54
C VAL A 267 -43.38 44.29 -57.76
N GLY A 268 -44.46 44.67 -58.45
CA GLY A 268 -45.71 44.97 -57.76
C GLY A 268 -46.92 45.06 -58.67
N LEU A 269 -48.07 45.36 -58.06
CA LEU A 269 -49.34 45.58 -58.74
C LEU A 269 -49.70 47.06 -58.65
N ALA A 270 -50.01 47.71 -59.77
CA ALA A 270 -50.33 49.13 -59.78
C ALA A 270 -51.64 49.34 -59.01
N SER A 271 -51.59 50.11 -57.93
CA SER A 271 -52.72 50.30 -56.99
C SER A 271 -53.32 49.00 -56.43
N GLY A 272 -52.53 47.91 -56.39
CA GLY A 272 -53.01 46.60 -55.96
C GLY A 272 -53.88 45.84 -56.96
N ASP A 273 -54.05 46.34 -58.19
CA ASP A 273 -54.85 45.71 -59.24
C ASP A 273 -54.11 44.50 -59.86
N PRO A 274 -54.64 43.26 -59.74
CA PRO A 274 -54.03 42.06 -60.31
C PRO A 274 -53.87 42.10 -61.83
N ASN A 275 -54.66 42.92 -62.52
CA ASN A 275 -54.60 43.06 -63.98
C ASN A 275 -53.55 44.07 -64.45
N LYS A 276 -52.87 44.75 -63.51
CA LYS A 276 -51.85 45.76 -63.81
C LYS A 276 -50.51 45.45 -63.12
N PRO A 277 -49.90 44.28 -63.39
CA PRO A 277 -48.57 43.99 -62.89
C PRO A 277 -47.53 44.92 -63.52
N TYR A 278 -46.61 45.42 -62.69
CA TYR A 278 -45.51 46.26 -63.12
C TYR A 278 -44.20 45.84 -62.45
N MET A 279 -43.11 46.17 -63.14
CA MET A 279 -41.77 46.14 -62.58
C MET A 279 -41.20 47.57 -62.64
N ARG A 280 -40.33 47.93 -61.70
CA ARG A 280 -39.57 49.19 -61.78
C ARG A 280 -38.14 48.90 -62.16
N GLN A 281 -37.66 49.53 -63.21
CA GLN A 281 -36.26 49.44 -63.59
C GLN A 281 -35.38 50.07 -62.50
N ALA A 282 -34.30 49.40 -62.11
CA ALA A 282 -33.40 49.85 -61.04
C ALA A 282 -32.62 51.12 -61.42
N SER A 283 -32.28 51.29 -62.70
CA SER A 283 -31.43 52.39 -63.18
C SER A 283 -32.10 53.76 -63.17
N ASN A 284 -33.42 53.83 -63.36
CA ASN A 284 -34.15 55.09 -63.55
C ASN A 284 -35.53 55.11 -62.86
N SER A 285 -35.90 54.06 -62.13
CA SER A 285 -37.21 53.89 -61.49
C SER A 285 -38.42 53.93 -62.43
N ALA A 286 -38.21 53.80 -63.74
CA ALA A 286 -39.28 53.76 -64.73
C ALA A 286 -40.19 52.57 -64.48
N VAL A 287 -41.50 52.80 -64.57
CA VAL A 287 -42.52 51.75 -64.47
C VAL A 287 -42.62 51.04 -65.81
N LEU A 288 -42.28 49.76 -65.83
CA LEU A 288 -42.46 48.87 -66.95
C LEU A 288 -43.72 48.06 -66.71
N TYR A 289 -44.80 48.41 -67.42
CA TYR A 289 -46.05 47.65 -67.38
C TYR A 289 -45.91 46.36 -68.19
N LEU A 290 -46.31 45.23 -67.61
CA LEU A 290 -46.37 43.96 -68.32
C LEU A 290 -47.75 43.87 -69.02
N GLN A 291 -47.80 43.89 -70.36
CA GLN A 291 -49.04 44.08 -71.12
C GLN A 291 -49.92 42.81 -71.24
N ARG A 292 -51.25 42.99 -71.17
CA ARG A 292 -52.27 41.95 -71.43
C ARG A 292 -53.53 42.45 -72.19
N GLU A 293 -53.43 43.32 -73.21
CA GLU A 293 -54.58 43.74 -74.09
C GLU A 293 -54.15 44.51 -75.37
N LEU A 294 -54.92 44.45 -76.47
CA LEU A 294 -54.89 45.44 -77.58
C LEU A 294 -56.32 45.73 -78.08
N GLY A 295 -56.73 47.01 -78.14
CA GLY A 295 -58.08 47.43 -78.53
C GLY A 295 -58.16 48.59 -79.55
N PHE A 296 -58.41 48.30 -80.85
CA PHE A 296 -58.94 49.25 -81.86
C PHE A 296 -59.51 48.59 -83.17
N THR A 297 -60.25 49.38 -83.98
CA THR A 297 -61.17 49.05 -85.13
C THR A 297 -60.54 49.19 -86.55
N ALA A 298 -61.02 48.43 -87.56
CA ALA A 298 -60.43 48.30 -88.91
C ALA A 298 -60.54 49.54 -89.85
N ALA A 299 -59.54 49.72 -90.73
CA ALA A 299 -59.33 50.89 -91.60
C ALA A 299 -60.24 50.95 -92.85
N ARG A 300 -60.64 52.17 -93.27
CA ARG A 300 -61.41 52.45 -94.51
C ARG A 300 -60.56 53.21 -95.55
N GLN A 301 -60.79 52.96 -96.84
CA GLN A 301 -60.17 53.68 -97.96
C GLN A 301 -61.24 54.22 -98.93
N GLY A 302 -61.42 55.55 -98.99
CA GLY A 302 -62.31 56.25 -99.94
C GLY A 302 -63.65 56.74 -99.36
N SER A 303 -64.28 57.72 -100.02
CA SER A 303 -65.50 58.43 -99.56
C SER A 303 -66.78 58.09 -100.34
N GLY A 304 -66.75 57.06 -101.21
CA GLY A 304 -67.92 56.61 -101.98
C GLY A 304 -68.81 55.61 -101.22
N ASN A 305 -69.90 55.18 -101.86
CA ASN A 305 -70.85 54.20 -101.33
C ASN A 305 -70.13 52.89 -100.91
N ILE A 306 -70.57 52.29 -99.80
CA ILE A 306 -69.94 51.09 -99.24
C ILE A 306 -70.37 49.89 -100.08
N VAL A 307 -69.43 49.32 -100.82
CA VAL A 307 -69.59 48.00 -101.42
C VAL A 307 -69.40 46.96 -100.32
N THR A 308 -70.46 46.25 -99.96
CA THR A 308 -70.37 45.18 -98.97
C THR A 308 -70.54 43.83 -99.68
N ILE A 309 -69.55 42.95 -99.50
CA ILE A 309 -69.65 41.55 -99.90
C ILE A 309 -70.04 40.78 -98.65
N THR A 310 -71.27 40.25 -98.64
CA THR A 310 -71.80 39.56 -97.46
C THR A 310 -72.39 38.22 -97.86
N TRP A 311 -72.37 37.26 -96.93
CA TRP A 311 -73.20 36.07 -97.02
C TRP A 311 -74.62 36.41 -96.56
N ASP A 312 -75.59 36.35 -97.48
CA ASP A 312 -77.00 36.49 -97.14
C ASP A 312 -77.55 35.12 -96.73
N GLY A 313 -77.73 34.91 -95.42
CA GLY A 313 -78.24 33.65 -94.87
C GLY A 313 -79.67 33.31 -95.31
N GLY A 314 -80.48 34.30 -95.69
CA GLY A 314 -81.85 34.09 -96.16
C GLY A 314 -81.91 33.59 -97.60
N ARG A 315 -80.95 34.02 -98.44
CA ARG A 315 -80.81 33.55 -99.83
C ARG A 315 -79.77 32.45 -100.00
N SER A 316 -78.98 32.16 -98.96
CA SER A 316 -77.84 31.23 -98.95
C SER A 316 -76.85 31.49 -100.08
N LYS A 317 -76.58 32.77 -100.35
CA LYS A 317 -75.70 33.22 -101.45
C LYS A 317 -74.83 34.37 -100.97
N VAL A 318 -73.71 34.56 -101.66
CA VAL A 318 -72.94 35.78 -101.52
C VAL A 318 -73.63 36.86 -102.35
N THR A 319 -73.97 37.94 -101.65
CA THR A 319 -74.68 39.07 -102.19
C THR A 319 -73.75 40.28 -102.23
N ILE A 320 -73.83 41.05 -103.31
CA ILE A 320 -73.25 42.38 -103.38
C ILE A 320 -74.36 43.40 -103.10
N THR A 321 -74.18 44.18 -102.05
CA THR A 321 -74.94 45.40 -101.81
C THR A 321 -74.04 46.61 -101.95
N ILE A 322 -74.56 47.66 -102.59
CA ILE A 322 -73.96 48.99 -102.54
C ILE A 322 -74.85 49.78 -101.59
N ASP A 323 -74.28 50.13 -100.43
CA ASP A 323 -75.01 50.56 -99.25
C ASP A 323 -76.17 49.60 -98.92
N ALA A 324 -77.42 50.03 -99.15
CA ALA A 324 -78.63 49.25 -98.92
C ALA A 324 -79.27 48.68 -100.20
N THR A 325 -78.75 49.02 -101.39
CA THR A 325 -79.34 48.56 -102.65
C THR A 325 -78.71 47.23 -103.06
N TYR A 326 -79.57 46.23 -103.24
CA TYR A 326 -79.17 44.91 -103.73
C TYR A 326 -78.79 44.98 -105.20
N MET A 327 -77.53 44.63 -105.51
CA MET A 327 -76.99 44.68 -106.88
C MET A 327 -76.97 43.31 -107.57
N GLY A 328 -77.33 42.25 -106.84
CA GLY A 328 -77.32 40.88 -107.35
C GLY A 328 -76.53 39.93 -106.47
N ASP A 329 -76.69 38.65 -106.74
CA ASP A 329 -75.89 37.59 -106.13
C ASP A 329 -74.68 37.27 -107.01
N ILE A 330 -73.57 36.94 -106.36
CA ILE A 330 -72.44 36.31 -107.02
C ILE A 330 -72.80 34.82 -107.17
N ALA A 331 -72.90 34.36 -108.41
CA ALA A 331 -73.15 32.96 -108.69
C ALA A 331 -71.88 32.13 -108.42
N PHE A 332 -72.01 31.08 -107.61
CA PHE A 332 -70.98 30.06 -107.42
C PHE A 332 -71.20 28.89 -108.38
N GLU A 333 -70.10 28.19 -108.71
CA GLU A 333 -70.07 27.08 -109.66
C GLU A 333 -71.11 25.99 -109.35
N GLN A 334 -71.31 25.68 -108.06
CA GLN A 334 -72.29 24.69 -107.60
C GLN A 334 -73.75 25.12 -107.82
N TRP A 335 -74.05 26.43 -107.76
CA TRP A 335 -75.38 26.97 -108.03
C TRP A 335 -75.69 27.01 -109.53
N VAL A 336 -74.67 27.33 -110.36
CA VAL A 336 -74.78 27.28 -111.83
C VAL A 336 -75.08 25.85 -112.30
N ALA A 337 -74.37 24.86 -111.77
CA ALA A 337 -74.57 23.45 -112.13
C ALA A 337 -75.95 22.89 -111.75
N ALA A 338 -76.58 23.41 -110.69
CA ALA A 338 -77.86 22.91 -110.19
C ALA A 338 -79.10 23.54 -110.87
N ASN A 339 -78.98 24.75 -111.42
CA ASN A 339 -80.14 25.50 -111.93
C ASN A 339 -80.20 25.61 -113.47
N PHE A 340 -79.11 25.26 -114.18
CA PHE A 340 -79.13 25.07 -115.62
C PHE A 340 -79.26 23.57 -115.91
N ALA A 341 -80.44 23.14 -116.40
CA ALA A 341 -80.76 21.73 -116.55
C ALA A 341 -79.91 21.04 -117.62
N TRP A 342 -79.23 19.96 -117.26
CA TRP A 342 -78.77 18.94 -118.20
C TRP A 342 -79.99 18.20 -118.78
N LYS A 343 -80.64 18.76 -119.80
CA LYS A 343 -81.56 17.97 -120.62
C LYS A 343 -80.69 17.12 -121.56
N SER A 344 -80.67 15.81 -121.32
CA SER A 344 -80.03 14.73 -122.08
C SER A 344 -79.66 15.10 -123.53
N GLU A 345 -78.44 14.75 -123.99
CA GLU A 345 -77.94 14.93 -125.36
C GLU A 345 -79.06 15.03 -126.41
N VAL A 346 -79.39 16.25 -126.83
CA VAL A 346 -80.36 16.45 -127.91
C VAL A 346 -79.57 16.39 -129.22
N TYR A 347 -79.61 15.24 -129.87
CA TYR A 347 -78.96 15.03 -131.16
C TYR A 347 -79.81 15.66 -132.28
N ILE A 348 -79.41 16.83 -132.76
CA ILE A 348 -80.16 17.59 -133.77
C ILE A 348 -79.55 17.31 -135.15
N LYS A 349 -80.31 16.60 -136.00
CA LYS A 349 -79.84 16.18 -137.33
C LYS A 349 -80.20 17.16 -138.45
N ASN A 350 -81.32 17.88 -138.33
CA ASN A 350 -81.78 18.84 -139.34
C ASN A 350 -82.13 20.20 -138.72
N PRO A 351 -81.92 21.33 -139.45
CA PRO A 351 -82.13 22.68 -138.94
C PRO A 351 -83.57 22.97 -138.48
N SER A 352 -84.57 22.29 -139.04
CA SER A 352 -85.99 22.48 -138.71
C SER A 352 -86.39 21.95 -137.33
N ASP A 353 -85.60 21.04 -136.74
CA ASP A 353 -85.93 20.42 -135.44
C ASP A 353 -85.57 21.32 -134.26
N PHE A 354 -84.71 22.33 -134.47
CA PHE A 354 -84.29 23.30 -133.45
C PHE A 354 -85.47 24.11 -132.89
N ALA A 355 -86.49 24.38 -133.71
CA ALA A 355 -87.71 25.08 -133.30
C ALA A 355 -88.54 24.28 -132.27
N SER A 356 -88.50 22.94 -132.32
CA SER A 356 -89.24 22.06 -131.40
C SER A 356 -88.56 21.91 -130.03
N VAL A 357 -87.23 22.02 -129.98
CA VAL A 357 -86.44 21.96 -128.74
C VAL A 357 -86.63 23.23 -127.91
N LEU A 358 -86.78 24.38 -128.57
CA LEU A 358 -87.03 25.67 -127.93
C LEU A 358 -88.51 25.90 -127.54
N ALA A 359 -89.47 25.17 -128.14
CA ALA A 359 -90.91 25.35 -127.91
C ALA A 359 -91.40 24.94 -126.51
N ASN A 360 -90.60 24.17 -125.74
CA ASN A 360 -90.87 23.82 -124.33
C ASN A 360 -89.99 24.60 -123.33
N ALA A 361 -89.33 25.68 -123.77
CA ALA A 361 -88.49 26.53 -122.93
C ALA A 361 -89.21 27.85 -122.61
N ASN A 362 -90.35 27.76 -121.92
CA ASN A 362 -91.27 28.88 -121.74
C ASN A 362 -90.82 29.89 -120.66
N GLU A 363 -89.82 29.59 -119.84
CA GLU A 363 -89.35 30.51 -118.79
C GLU A 363 -87.83 30.46 -118.71
N VAL A 364 -87.17 31.44 -119.35
CA VAL A 364 -85.73 31.71 -119.23
C VAL A 364 -84.84 30.47 -119.49
N GLY A 365 -85.11 29.76 -120.58
CA GLY A 365 -84.38 28.54 -120.92
C GLY A 365 -83.05 28.85 -121.60
N ALA A 366 -81.97 28.95 -120.83
CA ALA A 366 -80.64 28.82 -121.42
C ALA A 366 -80.38 27.35 -121.77
N VAL A 367 -79.99 27.11 -123.02
CA VAL A 367 -79.79 25.75 -123.53
C VAL A 367 -78.29 25.50 -123.64
N MET A 368 -77.82 24.48 -122.94
CA MET A 368 -76.50 23.90 -123.14
C MET A 368 -76.62 22.86 -124.26
N PHE A 369 -75.85 23.00 -125.33
CA PHE A 369 -75.79 22.02 -126.42
C PHE A 369 -74.42 21.38 -126.53
N THR A 370 -74.40 20.13 -126.97
CA THR A 370 -73.21 19.33 -127.24
C THR A 370 -73.30 18.82 -128.68
N THR A 371 -72.23 18.98 -129.46
CA THR A 371 -72.15 18.35 -130.79
C THR A 371 -71.30 17.10 -130.68
N THR A 372 -71.87 15.94 -130.99
CA THR A 372 -71.14 14.66 -130.99
C THR A 372 -71.22 14.01 -132.39
N ALA A 373 -70.02 13.82 -132.95
CA ALA A 373 -69.64 13.01 -134.12
C ALA A 373 -69.91 13.52 -135.55
N ALA A 374 -68.81 13.48 -136.32
CA ALA A 374 -68.69 13.46 -137.78
C ALA A 374 -69.99 13.23 -138.58
N GLY A 375 -70.50 14.35 -139.07
CA GLY A 375 -71.53 14.45 -140.08
C GLY A 375 -71.68 15.93 -140.35
N SER A 376 -70.70 16.48 -141.06
CA SER A 376 -70.45 17.92 -141.26
C SER A 376 -71.72 18.73 -141.59
N ALA A 377 -72.29 19.38 -140.58
CA ALA A 377 -73.04 20.62 -140.75
C ALA A 377 -72.23 21.74 -140.09
N ALA A 378 -71.46 22.44 -140.91
CA ALA A 378 -70.68 23.60 -140.50
C ALA A 378 -71.63 24.76 -140.16
N TYR A 379 -71.86 25.02 -138.87
CA TYR A 379 -72.34 26.33 -138.41
C TYR A 379 -71.10 27.21 -138.21
N GLY A 380 -70.84 28.07 -139.20
CA GLY A 380 -69.67 28.95 -139.24
C GLY A 380 -69.55 29.87 -138.01
N THR A 381 -68.34 29.90 -137.44
CA THR A 381 -67.74 30.99 -136.62
C THR A 381 -68.71 31.91 -135.85
N LEU A 382 -69.17 31.47 -134.68
CA LEU A 382 -69.86 32.30 -133.68
C LEU A 382 -68.94 32.49 -132.46
N TYR A 383 -68.76 33.74 -132.00
CA TYR A 383 -67.97 34.11 -130.81
C TYR A 383 -68.89 34.58 -129.66
N ALA A 384 -68.38 34.62 -128.42
CA ALA A 384 -69.14 35.19 -127.30
C ALA A 384 -69.66 36.60 -127.66
N GLY A 385 -70.96 36.82 -127.51
CA GLY A 385 -71.66 38.05 -127.87
C GLY A 385 -72.40 38.05 -129.22
N SER A 386 -72.20 37.06 -130.10
CA SER A 386 -72.93 36.96 -131.39
C SER A 386 -74.41 36.61 -131.21
N SER A 387 -75.27 37.21 -132.05
CA SER A 387 -76.72 37.06 -131.99
C SER A 387 -77.26 36.04 -133.01
N LEU A 388 -78.19 35.18 -132.60
CA LEU A 388 -78.93 34.28 -133.49
C LEU A 388 -80.40 34.74 -133.60
N ALA A 389 -80.92 34.87 -134.82
CA ALA A 389 -82.31 35.25 -135.07
C ALA A 389 -83.01 34.11 -135.83
N ALA A 390 -83.78 33.28 -135.13
CA ALA A 390 -84.52 32.17 -135.73
C ALA A 390 -85.95 32.13 -135.20
N GLY A 391 -86.88 32.71 -135.96
CA GLY A 391 -88.32 32.38 -136.01
C GLY A 391 -89.19 32.42 -134.73
N LEU A 392 -88.61 32.58 -133.54
CA LEU A 392 -89.26 32.51 -132.24
C LEU A 392 -88.84 33.77 -131.46
N GLY A 393 -89.66 34.81 -131.50
CA GLY A 393 -89.31 36.21 -131.19
C GLY A 393 -88.31 36.45 -130.04
N GLY A 394 -87.27 37.24 -130.31
CA GLY A 394 -86.25 37.67 -129.34
C GLY A 394 -84.81 37.41 -129.81
N THR A 395 -83.85 38.21 -129.35
CA THR A 395 -82.42 38.05 -129.68
C THR A 395 -81.75 37.14 -128.65
N TRP A 396 -81.18 36.03 -129.11
CA TRP A 396 -80.40 35.13 -128.26
C TRP A 396 -78.91 35.43 -128.41
N ARG A 397 -78.18 35.57 -127.30
CA ARG A 397 -76.72 35.79 -127.29
C ARG A 397 -75.97 34.60 -126.72
N CYS A 398 -74.88 34.24 -127.42
CA CYS A 398 -73.90 33.29 -126.92
C CYS A 398 -73.07 33.91 -125.79
N MET A 399 -73.07 33.32 -124.60
CA MET A 399 -72.28 33.78 -123.44
C MET A 399 -70.92 33.07 -123.35
N SER A 400 -70.65 32.10 -124.21
CA SER A 400 -69.46 31.22 -124.13
C SER A 400 -68.71 31.13 -125.47
N ARG A 401 -67.40 30.85 -125.43
CA ARG A 401 -66.57 30.66 -126.64
C ARG A 401 -66.67 29.21 -127.15
N SER A 402 -66.87 29.01 -128.45
CA SER A 402 -66.87 27.67 -129.08
C SER A 402 -65.46 27.04 -129.02
N PRO A 403 -65.32 25.74 -128.68
CA PRO A 403 -64.03 25.03 -128.71
C PRO A 403 -63.59 24.70 -130.15
N THR A 404 -62.28 24.73 -130.42
CA THR A 404 -61.69 24.38 -131.72
C THR A 404 -61.63 22.86 -131.98
N SER A 405 -61.82 22.03 -130.96
CA SER A 405 -62.09 20.59 -131.07
C SER A 405 -62.57 20.04 -129.72
N GLY A 406 -63.62 19.21 -129.72
CA GLY A 406 -64.17 18.54 -128.52
C GLY A 406 -65.52 19.08 -128.04
N THR A 407 -66.18 18.30 -127.19
CA THR A 407 -67.51 18.57 -126.65
C THR A 407 -67.43 19.56 -125.48
N VAL A 408 -67.62 20.86 -125.72
CA VAL A 408 -67.74 21.84 -124.63
C VAL A 408 -69.12 22.49 -124.70
N PRO A 409 -69.88 22.46 -123.60
CA PRO A 409 -71.23 23.01 -123.62
C PRO A 409 -71.18 24.54 -123.67
N GLY A 410 -71.93 25.11 -124.62
CA GLY A 410 -72.06 26.56 -124.77
C GLY A 410 -73.41 27.06 -124.22
N LEU A 411 -73.41 28.22 -123.57
CA LEU A 411 -74.60 28.81 -122.96
C LEU A 411 -75.16 29.92 -123.85
N PHE A 412 -76.40 29.77 -124.29
CA PHE A 412 -77.14 30.83 -124.96
C PHE A 412 -78.23 31.36 -124.06
N VAL A 413 -78.27 32.68 -123.89
CA VAL A 413 -79.27 33.34 -123.05
C VAL A 413 -80.07 34.28 -123.93
N ARG A 414 -81.39 34.25 -123.76
CA ARG A 414 -82.28 35.23 -124.38
C ARG A 414 -82.01 36.57 -123.71
N VAL A 415 -81.60 37.54 -124.50
CA VAL A 415 -81.48 38.91 -124.00
C VAL A 415 -82.85 39.54 -124.15
N ALA A 416 -83.36 40.09 -123.05
CA ALA A 416 -84.58 40.90 -123.09
C ALA A 416 -84.35 42.17 -123.91
#